data_AF-A0A1V4IC99-F1
#
_entry.id   AF-A0A1V4IC99-F1
#
_cell.length_a   1.000
_cell.length_b   1.000
_cell.length_c   1.000
_cell.angle_alpha   90.00
_cell.angle_beta   90.00
_cell.angle_gamma   90.00
#
_symmetry.space_group_name_H-M   'P 1'
#
loop_
_entity.id
_entity.type
_entity.pdbx_description
1 polymer ?
#
loop_
_entity_poly.entity_id
_entity_poly.type
_entity_poly.pdbx_seq_one_letter_code
_entity_poly.pdbx_strand_id
1 'polypeptide(L)'
;MEVERVLKYGGKVLVKLNPYITTEQIAEWNVKVIKDNLLDDGLILLNNTTDEWIKFFERKFEIKQYEEIYYPEYEQYNRMFCLIKRAI
;
A
#
# COMPACT_ATOMS: atom_id res chain seq x y z
N MET A 1 -12.72 3.35 2.14
CA MET A 1 -12.11 2.01 2.06
C MET A 1 -13.07 1.08 2.75
N GLU A 2 -13.53 0.01 2.09
CA GLU A 2 -14.68 -0.77 2.57
C GLU A 2 -14.46 -1.39 3.96
N VAL A 3 -13.20 -1.76 4.25
CA VAL A 3 -12.74 -2.24 5.56
C VAL A 3 -13.11 -1.28 6.70
N GLU A 4 -13.08 0.03 6.48
CA GLU A 4 -13.41 1.01 7.52
C GLU A 4 -14.82 0.81 8.12
N ARG A 5 -15.78 0.35 7.32
CA ARG A 5 -17.17 0.18 7.78
C ARG A 5 -17.34 -0.95 8.80
N VAL A 6 -16.49 -1.97 8.75
CA VAL A 6 -16.57 -3.11 9.69
C VAL A 6 -15.76 -2.88 10.97
N LEU A 7 -14.94 -1.83 11.02
CA LEU A 7 -14.20 -1.46 12.21
C LEU A 7 -15.05 -0.60 13.16
N LYS A 8 -14.93 -0.90 14.46
CA LYS A 8 -15.33 0.03 15.53
C LYS A 8 -14.34 1.20 15.59
N TYR A 9 -14.76 2.33 16.15
CA TYR A 9 -13.84 3.44 16.43
C TYR A 9 -12.67 2.99 17.31
N GLY A 10 -11.46 3.47 17.00
CA GLY A 10 -10.22 2.98 17.62
C GLY A 10 -9.77 1.59 17.16
N GLY A 11 -10.55 0.90 16.31
CA GLY A 11 -10.16 -0.36 15.70
C GLY A 11 -8.93 -0.19 14.80
N LYS A 12 -8.16 -1.27 14.66
CA LYS A 12 -6.89 -1.26 13.93
C LYS A 12 -6.97 -2.02 12.61
N VAL A 13 -6.30 -1.51 11.60
CA VAL A 13 -6.04 -2.22 10.33
C VAL A 13 -4.54 -2.28 10.13
N LEU A 14 -4.02 -3.48 9.89
CA LEU A 14 -2.67 -3.65 9.39
C LEU A 14 -2.74 -3.76 7.86
N VAL A 15 -2.02 -2.90 7.15
CA VAL A 15 -1.96 -2.93 5.70
C VAL A 15 -0.53 -3.28 5.28
N LYS A 16 -0.39 -4.36 4.50
CA LYS A 16 0.84 -4.75 3.83
C LYS A 16 0.74 -4.37 2.36
N LEU A 17 1.72 -3.64 1.86
CA LEU A 17 1.82 -3.27 0.45
C LEU A 17 3.16 -3.75 -0.11
N ASN A 18 3.13 -4.12 -1.39
CA ASN A 18 4.31 -4.39 -2.20
C ASN A 18 5.19 -3.13 -2.29
N PRO A 19 6.49 -3.27 -2.63
CA PRO A 19 7.34 -2.11 -2.88
C PRO A 19 6.78 -1.28 -4.04
N TYR A 20 7.12 0.00 -4.06
CA TYR A 20 6.84 0.83 -5.24
C TYR A 20 7.80 0.41 -6.36
N ILE A 21 7.28 0.21 -7.56
CA ILE A 21 8.11 -0.14 -8.72
C ILE A 21 8.30 1.09 -9.62
N THR A 22 9.53 1.36 -10.02
CA THR A 22 9.86 2.52 -10.85
C THR A 22 9.55 2.27 -12.33
N THR A 23 9.55 3.32 -13.13
CA THR A 23 9.37 3.21 -14.59
C THR A 23 10.44 2.30 -15.22
N GLU A 24 11.67 2.37 -14.71
CA GLU A 24 12.79 1.52 -15.15
C GLU A 24 12.51 0.04 -14.84
N GLN A 25 12.05 -0.27 -13.62
CA GLN A 25 11.69 -1.63 -13.22
C GLN A 25 10.49 -2.16 -14.01
N ILE A 26 9.48 -1.32 -14.25
CA ILE A 26 8.32 -1.69 -15.08
C ILE A 26 8.78 -2.12 -16.49
N ALA A 27 9.72 -1.38 -17.09
CA ALA A 27 10.28 -1.70 -18.39
C ALA A 27 11.15 -2.97 -18.34
N GLU A 28 12.03 -3.09 -17.36
CA GLU A 28 12.94 -4.22 -17.18
C GLU A 28 12.18 -5.54 -16.98
N TRP A 29 11.12 -5.51 -16.18
CA TRP A 29 10.34 -6.71 -15.84
C TRP A 29 9.18 -6.94 -16.80
N ASN A 30 9.03 -6.09 -17.83
CA ASN A 30 7.94 -6.14 -18.80
C ASN A 30 6.55 -6.16 -18.14
N VAL A 31 6.37 -5.38 -17.06
CA VAL A 31 5.11 -5.25 -16.35
C VAL A 31 4.12 -4.47 -17.21
N LYS A 32 2.89 -4.98 -17.32
CA LYS A 32 1.87 -4.35 -18.15
C LYS A 32 1.26 -3.16 -17.42
N VAL A 33 1.29 -1.98 -18.05
CA VAL A 33 0.53 -0.82 -17.60
C VAL A 33 -0.90 -0.93 -18.12
N ILE A 34 -1.88 -1.06 -17.23
CA ILE A 34 -3.31 -1.02 -17.62
C ILE A 34 -3.73 0.43 -17.84
N LYS A 35 -3.49 1.29 -16.84
CA LYS A 35 -3.78 2.73 -16.89
C LYS A 35 -3.08 3.47 -15.76
N ASP A 36 -2.38 4.56 -16.07
CA ASP A 36 -1.68 5.40 -15.08
C ASP A 36 -0.78 4.52 -14.18
N ASN A 37 -1.09 4.40 -12.89
CA ASN A 37 -0.37 3.56 -11.93
C ASN A 37 -1.06 2.23 -11.60
N LEU A 38 -2.07 1.84 -12.37
CA LEU A 38 -2.69 0.52 -12.33
C LEU A 38 -1.92 -0.43 -13.25
N LEU A 39 -1.27 -1.42 -12.65
CA LEU A 39 -0.37 -2.35 -13.30
C LEU A 39 -0.89 -3.78 -13.20
N ASP A 40 -0.34 -4.64 -14.06
CA ASP A 40 -0.59 -6.07 -14.11
C ASP A 40 0.76 -6.80 -14.24
N ASP A 41 1.19 -7.40 -13.14
CA ASP A 41 2.40 -8.23 -13.02
C ASP A 41 2.06 -9.74 -13.00
N GLY A 42 0.85 -10.11 -13.44
CA GLY A 42 0.21 -11.39 -13.16
C GLY A 42 -0.86 -11.28 -12.07
N LEU A 43 -0.83 -10.20 -11.29
CA LEU A 43 -1.91 -9.74 -10.41
C LEU A 43 -2.12 -8.22 -10.61
N ILE A 44 -3.29 -7.73 -10.20
CA ILE A 44 -3.57 -6.29 -10.25
C ILE A 44 -2.80 -5.58 -9.13
N LEU A 45 -1.94 -4.65 -9.52
CA LEU A 45 -1.12 -3.85 -8.61
C LEU A 45 -1.46 -2.38 -8.78
N LEU A 46 -1.92 -1.73 -7.70
CA LEU A 46 -2.03 -0.27 -7.66
C LEU A 46 -0.72 0.31 -7.14
N ASN A 47 0.14 0.74 -8.06
CA ASN A 47 1.50 1.19 -7.79
C ASN A 47 1.56 2.65 -7.30
N ASN A 48 0.77 2.97 -6.27
CA ASN A 48 0.88 4.24 -5.56
C ASN A 48 2.22 4.30 -4.80
N THR A 49 2.81 5.49 -4.78
CA THR A 49 3.90 5.86 -3.87
C THR A 49 3.44 5.81 -2.41
N THR A 50 4.39 5.82 -1.48
CA THR A 50 4.10 5.86 -0.04
C THR A 50 3.29 7.10 0.33
N ASP A 51 3.61 8.27 -0.24
CA ASP A 51 2.90 9.53 0.03
C ASP A 51 1.44 9.51 -0.46
N GLU A 52 1.19 8.90 -1.62
CA GLU A 52 -0.17 8.73 -2.13
C GLU A 52 -0.99 7.80 -1.24
N TRP A 53 -0.38 6.72 -0.73
CA TRP A 53 -1.03 5.84 0.24
C TRP A 53 -1.32 6.54 1.56
N ILE A 54 -0.37 7.33 2.08
CA ILE A 54 -0.55 8.14 3.28
C ILE A 54 -1.78 9.05 3.11
N LYS A 55 -1.81 9.86 2.04
CA LYS A 55 -2.95 10.75 1.73
C LYS A 55 -4.25 9.95 1.59
N PHE A 56 -4.20 8.76 0.98
CA PHE A 56 -5.37 7.90 0.81
C PHE A 56 -5.93 7.41 2.16
N PHE A 57 -5.07 6.95 3.07
CA PHE A 57 -5.44 6.41 4.38
C PHE A 57 -5.93 7.50 5.34
N GLU A 58 -5.26 8.65 5.37
CA GLU A 58 -5.56 9.76 6.29
C GLU A 58 -6.98 10.33 6.16
N ARG A 59 -7.64 10.15 5.02
CA ARG A 59 -9.04 10.55 4.82
C ARG A 59 -10.01 9.88 5.80
N LYS A 60 -9.66 8.72 6.35
CA LYS A 60 -10.54 7.91 7.22
C LYS A 60 -9.83 7.34 8.45
N PHE A 61 -8.51 7.29 8.45
CA PHE A 61 -7.72 6.69 9.51
C PHE A 61 -6.68 7.68 10.05
N GLU A 62 -6.20 7.41 11.26
CA GLU A 62 -4.91 7.89 11.75
C GLU A 62 -3.86 6.84 11.38
N ILE A 63 -2.69 7.26 10.89
CA ILE A 63 -1.56 6.36 10.66
C ILE A 63 -0.76 6.32 11.95
N LYS A 64 -0.82 5.19 12.66
CA LYS A 64 -0.11 5.05 13.93
C LYS A 64 1.38 4.73 13.74
N GLN A 65 1.69 3.99 12.69
CA GLN A 65 3.03 3.52 12.40
C GLN A 65 3.15 3.19 10.91
N TYR A 66 4.33 3.49 10.35
CA TYR A 66 4.75 3.11 9.01
C TYR A 66 6.17 2.57 9.09
N GLU A 67 6.41 1.43 8.45
CA GLU A 67 7.75 0.82 8.35
C GLU A 67 7.95 0.18 6.97
N GLU A 68 9.18 0.25 6.47
CA GLU A 68 9.64 -0.58 5.36
C GLU A 68 10.40 -1.77 5.94
N ILE A 69 9.89 -2.97 5.68
CA ILE A 69 10.45 -4.21 6.22
C ILE A 69 11.13 -4.97 5.08
N TYR A 70 12.42 -5.23 5.24
CA TYR A 70 13.17 -6.11 4.34
C TYR A 70 12.91 -7.57 4.66
N TYR A 71 12.65 -8.37 3.63
CA TYR A 71 12.45 -9.81 3.70
C TYR A 71 13.59 -10.49 2.93
N PRO A 72 14.65 -10.95 3.61
CA PRO A 72 15.85 -11.49 2.97
C PRO A 72 15.57 -12.71 2.09
N GLU A 73 14.59 -13.54 2.45
CA GLU A 73 14.26 -14.78 1.75
C GLU A 73 13.71 -14.53 0.33
N TYR A 74 13.25 -13.31 0.08
CA TYR A 74 12.65 -12.88 -1.18
C TYR A 74 13.36 -11.67 -1.79
N GLU A 75 14.46 -11.23 -1.18
CA GLU A 75 15.22 -10.03 -1.58
C GLU A 75 14.33 -8.80 -1.85
N GLN A 76 13.30 -8.60 -1.03
CA GLN A 76 12.30 -7.55 -1.26
C GLN A 76 11.97 -6.77 0.01
N TYR A 77 11.52 -5.53 -0.19
CA TYR A 77 10.93 -4.71 0.87
C TYR A 77 9.41 -4.74 0.78
N ASN A 78 8.72 -4.73 1.91
CA ASN A 78 7.29 -4.41 1.97
C ASN A 78 7.06 -3.15 2.80
N ARG A 79 6.01 -2.42 2.44
CA ARG A 79 5.55 -1.24 3.14
C ARG A 79 4.42 -1.63 4.08
N MET A 80 4.62 -1.43 5.37
CA MET A 80 3.67 -1.81 6.41
C MET A 80 3.08 -0.57 7.08
N PHE A 81 1.76 -0.51 7.15
CA PHE A 81 1.03 0.55 7.84
C PHE A 81 0.16 -0.02 8.95
N CYS A 82 0.23 0.57 10.14
CA CYS A 82 -0.73 0.36 11.21
C CYS A 82 -1.69 1.56 11.25
N LEU A 83 -2.95 1.32 10.91
CA LEU A 83 -3.99 2.35 10.82
C LEU A 83 -4.96 2.22 11.99
N ILE A 84 -5.43 3.34 12.52
CA ILE A 84 -6.47 3.40 13.56
C ILE A 84 -7.68 4.13 13.00
N LYS A 85 -8.87 3.53 13.10
CA LYS A 85 -10.11 4.18 12.68
C LYS A 85 -10.40 5.37 13.60
N ARG A 86 -10.51 6.57 13.00
CA ARG A 86 -10.84 7.80 13.73
C ARG A 86 -12.20 7.68 14.38
N ALA A 87 -12.32 8.10 15.64
CA ALA A 87 -13.62 8.43 16.21
C ALA A 87 -14.13 9.69 15.50
N ILE A 88 -15.38 9.65 15.02
CA ILE A 88 -16.08 10.86 14.55
C ILE A 88 -16.63 11.58 15.79
#